data_AF-A0A084G0D6-F1
#
_entry.id   AF-A0A084G0D6-F1
#
_cell.length_a   1.000
_cell.length_b   1.000
_cell.length_c   1.000
_cell.angle_alpha   90.00
_cell.angle_beta   90.00
_cell.angle_gamma   90.00
#
_symmetry.space_group_name_H-M   'P 1'
#
loop_
_entity.id
_entity.type
_entity.pdbx_description
1 polymer ?
#
loop_
_entity_poly.entity_id
_entity_poly.type
_entity_poly.pdbx_seq_one_letter_code
_entity_poly.pdbx_strand_id
1 'polypeptide(L)'
;MKFFQTLTASLLTVAHLASAGKVRVDHAPAPQHAASTTGQGQEEAFHWERLDKDNALLLIVDIQDGLFNLARDWDATAYREQVLAHGAIGKLFDLPVILTTSADQGPNGPLMKEFVDWYPDAPFIHRQGEVNAWDNPDFKAAVRSFNRTQIILGGIVTDVCTAFLAYSLREEGYSVWANIEASGTTSKLIRDNANDGMARAGVNVVSMFSILCDLMRDWRNTPGSAEVLPFIDRFFPVYGIVARAHAGAVTNGTLNPGEEEVANKFHPDP
;
A
#
# COMPACT_ATOMS: atom_id res chain seq x y z
N MET A 1 72.43 28.51 24.49
CA MET A 1 71.90 29.84 24.09
C MET A 1 70.38 29.77 24.24
N LYS A 2 69.80 30.28 25.34
CA LYS A 2 69.20 31.64 25.47
C LYS A 2 68.13 31.89 24.38
N PHE A 3 66.84 32.18 24.61
CA PHE A 3 66.11 32.79 25.74
C PHE A 3 64.58 32.58 25.58
N PHE A 4 63.87 32.71 26.70
CA PHE A 4 62.42 32.85 26.89
C PHE A 4 61.94 34.30 26.61
N GLN A 5 60.61 34.53 26.66
CA GLN A 5 59.85 35.82 26.71
C GLN A 5 59.34 36.35 25.34
N THR A 6 58.16 36.97 25.15
CA THR A 6 57.14 37.51 26.07
C THR A 6 55.79 37.71 25.36
N LEU A 7 54.73 37.67 26.17
CA LEU A 7 53.35 38.14 25.98
C LEU A 7 53.27 39.67 25.74
N THR A 8 52.29 40.17 24.95
CA THR A 8 51.51 41.43 25.14
C THR A 8 50.41 41.46 24.06
N ALA A 9 49.14 41.22 24.39
CA ALA A 9 48.11 42.16 24.86
C ALA A 9 47.48 43.03 23.75
N SER A 10 46.21 42.74 23.42
CA SER A 10 45.18 43.74 23.14
C SER A 10 43.79 43.11 23.35
N LEU A 11 43.21 43.37 24.52
CA LEU A 11 41.77 43.31 24.78
C LEU A 11 41.19 44.70 24.48
N LEU A 12 40.13 44.76 23.67
CA LEU A 12 39.10 45.79 23.80
C LEU A 12 37.76 45.26 23.25
N THR A 13 36.94 44.83 24.20
CA THR A 13 35.50 45.12 24.35
C THR A 13 34.59 45.12 23.11
N VAL A 14 33.65 44.17 23.04
CA VAL A 14 32.19 44.42 23.11
C VAL A 14 31.49 43.16 23.62
N ALA A 15 30.92 43.23 24.82
CA ALA A 15 29.82 42.38 25.24
C ALA A 15 28.51 43.01 24.75
N HIS A 16 27.63 42.25 24.10
CA HIS A 16 26.16 42.38 24.23
C HIS A 16 25.42 41.24 23.48
N LEU A 17 24.37 40.75 24.14
CA LEU A 17 23.28 39.85 23.70
C LEU A 17 23.56 38.34 23.57
N ALA A 18 23.26 37.67 24.68
CA ALA A 18 22.57 36.38 24.65
C ALA A 18 21.10 36.57 24.24
N SER A 19 20.57 35.64 23.45
CA SER A 19 19.23 35.02 23.56
C SER A 19 18.50 34.84 22.22
N ALA A 20 17.90 33.65 22.11
CA ALA A 20 16.69 33.28 21.36
C ALA A 20 16.80 33.04 19.85
N GLY A 21 16.65 31.76 19.50
CA GLY A 21 16.31 31.31 18.15
C GLY A 21 16.11 29.80 18.09
N LYS A 22 15.17 29.25 18.88
CA LYS A 22 14.65 27.89 18.65
C LYS A 22 14.03 27.88 17.25
N VAL A 23 14.59 27.11 16.33
CA VAL A 23 13.95 26.81 15.05
C VAL A 23 12.69 26.01 15.35
N ARG A 24 11.54 26.65 15.13
CA ARG A 24 10.23 26.05 15.27
C ARG A 24 9.98 25.27 13.98
N VAL A 25 9.99 23.94 14.08
CA VAL A 25 9.53 23.08 13.00
C VAL A 25 8.00 23.09 13.05
N ASP A 26 7.39 23.96 12.25
CA ASP A 26 5.95 24.03 12.14
C ASP A 26 5.45 22.72 11.51
N HIS A 27 4.84 21.88 12.34
CA HIS A 27 4.11 20.69 11.89
C HIS A 27 2.83 21.19 11.23
N ALA A 28 2.67 20.91 9.93
CA ALA A 28 1.39 21.08 9.27
C ALA A 28 0.33 20.26 10.03
N PRO A 29 -0.85 20.83 10.34
CA PRO A 29 -1.91 20.07 10.98
C PRO A 29 -2.40 18.99 10.02
N ALA A 30 -2.69 17.81 10.57
CA ALA A 30 -3.42 16.77 9.87
C ALA A 30 -4.73 17.34 9.28
N PRO A 31 -5.21 16.82 8.15
CA PRO A 31 -6.47 17.26 7.56
C PRO A 31 -7.59 17.20 8.62
N GLN A 32 -8.28 18.34 8.79
CA GLN A 32 -9.41 18.44 9.71
C GLN A 32 -10.59 17.65 9.14
N HIS A 33 -10.76 16.43 9.61
CA HIS A 33 -11.99 15.68 9.41
C HIS A 33 -13.06 16.21 10.38
N ALA A 34 -14.22 16.57 9.83
CA ALA A 34 -15.34 17.08 10.59
C ALA A 34 -15.72 16.10 11.71
N ALA A 35 -15.57 16.53 12.97
CA ALA A 35 -16.12 15.82 14.10
C ALA A 35 -17.64 15.79 13.97
N SER A 36 -18.23 14.58 13.93
CA SER A 36 -19.69 14.46 13.95
C SER A 36 -20.20 14.85 15.33
N THR A 37 -21.00 15.91 15.36
CA THR A 37 -21.72 16.36 16.56
C THR A 37 -22.78 15.33 16.91
N THR A 38 -22.82 14.93 18.17
CA THR A 38 -23.79 13.99 18.75
C THR A 38 -25.23 14.43 18.52
N GLY A 39 -26.00 13.59 17.84
CA GLY A 39 -27.44 13.72 17.61
C GLY A 39 -28.11 12.35 17.72
N GLN A 40 -29.28 12.31 18.35
CA GLN A 40 -30.02 11.11 18.74
C GLN A 40 -30.38 10.18 17.58
N GLY A 41 -30.08 8.88 17.75
CA GLY A 41 -30.95 7.75 17.41
C GLY A 41 -31.67 7.75 16.06
N GLN A 42 -30.97 7.98 14.95
CA GLN A 42 -31.34 7.37 13.67
C GLN A 42 -30.37 6.21 13.44
N GLU A 43 -30.88 5.04 13.07
CA GLU A 43 -30.04 4.01 12.46
C GLU A 43 -29.39 4.66 11.23
N GLU A 44 -28.10 5.02 11.35
CA GLU A 44 -27.36 5.53 10.20
C GLU A 44 -27.41 4.47 9.11
N ALA A 45 -27.98 4.85 7.96
CA ALA A 45 -27.99 3.99 6.79
C ALA A 45 -26.55 3.53 6.50
N PHE A 46 -26.39 2.27 6.09
CA PHE A 46 -25.07 1.73 5.78
C PHE A 46 -24.35 2.64 4.78
N HIS A 47 -23.27 3.26 5.24
CA HIS A 47 -22.41 4.09 4.41
C HIS A 47 -21.27 3.23 3.86
N TRP A 48 -21.31 2.99 2.55
CA TRP A 48 -20.25 2.27 1.86
C TRP A 48 -19.21 3.22 1.29
N GLU A 49 -18.05 3.28 1.93
CA GLU A 49 -16.88 3.94 1.34
C GLU A 49 -16.27 3.05 0.27
N ARG A 50 -15.97 3.64 -0.90
CA ARG A 50 -15.38 2.95 -2.05
C ARG A 50 -13.97 3.44 -2.33
N LEU A 51 -13.10 2.55 -2.81
CA LEU A 51 -11.74 2.88 -3.23
C LEU A 51 -11.75 3.81 -4.44
N ASP A 52 -11.10 4.96 -4.31
CA ASP A 52 -10.89 5.94 -5.35
C ASP A 52 -9.42 5.97 -5.74
N LYS A 53 -9.13 5.68 -7.02
CA LYS A 53 -7.76 5.65 -7.55
C LYS A 53 -7.04 6.99 -7.40
N ASP A 54 -7.76 8.11 -7.38
CA ASP A 54 -7.19 9.44 -7.23
C ASP A 54 -6.92 9.83 -5.76
N ASN A 55 -7.39 9.01 -4.81
CA ASN A 55 -7.25 9.21 -3.37
C ASN A 55 -6.58 8.02 -2.63
N ALA A 56 -6.16 6.99 -3.36
CA ALA A 56 -5.51 5.82 -2.79
C ALA A 56 -3.98 5.92 -2.77
N LEU A 57 -3.38 5.32 -1.76
CA LEU A 57 -1.94 5.09 -1.60
C LEU A 57 -1.70 3.59 -1.39
N LEU A 58 -0.77 3.02 -2.15
CA LEU A 58 -0.39 1.61 -2.04
C LEU A 58 0.81 1.45 -1.10
N LEU A 59 0.67 0.59 -0.10
CA LEU A 59 1.74 0.26 0.85
C LEU A 59 2.18 -1.19 0.69
N ILE A 60 3.45 -1.39 0.35
CA ILE A 60 4.10 -2.71 0.28
C ILE A 60 5.00 -2.86 1.49
N VAL A 61 4.55 -3.68 2.45
CA VAL A 61 5.12 -3.71 3.80
C VAL A 61 5.80 -5.04 4.08
N ASP A 62 7.13 -5.00 4.17
CA ASP A 62 7.95 -6.11 4.68
C ASP A 62 7.76 -7.43 3.90
N ILE A 63 7.42 -7.33 2.62
CA ILE A 63 7.37 -8.47 1.71
C ILE A 63 8.79 -8.83 1.28
N GLN A 64 9.55 -9.33 2.25
CA GLN A 64 10.97 -9.63 2.16
C GLN A 64 11.19 -11.12 1.89
N ASP A 65 12.29 -11.46 1.22
CA ASP A 65 12.60 -12.84 0.82
C ASP A 65 12.66 -13.81 2.02
N GLY A 66 13.22 -13.37 3.15
CA GLY A 66 13.26 -14.15 4.38
C GLY A 66 11.87 -14.32 5.00
N LEU A 67 11.14 -13.22 5.16
CA LEU A 67 9.80 -13.23 5.77
C LEU A 67 8.76 -14.00 4.94
N PHE A 68 8.90 -14.02 3.61
CA PHE A 68 8.07 -14.82 2.72
C PHE A 68 8.06 -16.31 3.09
N ASN A 69 9.14 -16.83 3.69
CA ASN A 69 9.21 -18.22 4.13
C ASN A 69 8.36 -18.52 5.38
N LEU A 70 7.95 -17.49 6.13
CA LEU A 70 7.04 -17.62 7.27
C LEU A 70 5.58 -17.74 6.83
N ALA A 71 5.22 -17.22 5.66
CA ALA A 71 3.86 -17.28 5.12
C ALA A 71 3.52 -18.72 4.66
N ARG A 72 2.81 -19.46 5.52
CA ARG A 72 2.40 -20.87 5.32
C ARG A 72 0.90 -21.09 5.57
N ASP A 73 0.15 -20.00 5.69
CA ASP A 73 -1.31 -19.97 5.66
C ASP A 73 -1.91 -20.13 4.25
N TRP A 74 -1.10 -19.91 3.22
CA TRP A 74 -1.41 -20.06 1.79
C TRP A 74 -0.53 -21.12 1.11
N ASP A 75 -0.93 -21.54 -0.09
CA ASP A 75 0.02 -22.17 -1.02
C ASP A 75 1.07 -21.15 -1.44
N ALA A 76 2.35 -21.51 -1.35
CA ALA A 76 3.45 -20.57 -1.55
C ALA A 76 3.51 -20.01 -2.98
N THR A 77 3.16 -20.81 -3.99
CA THR A 77 3.20 -20.38 -5.39
C THR A 77 2.07 -19.39 -5.65
N ALA A 78 0.85 -19.76 -5.27
CA ALA A 78 -0.30 -18.86 -5.40
C ALA A 78 -0.11 -17.58 -4.60
N TYR A 79 0.44 -17.66 -3.38
CA TYR A 79 0.70 -16.50 -2.53
C TYR A 79 1.71 -15.54 -3.17
N ARG A 80 2.79 -16.05 -3.76
CA ARG A 80 3.75 -15.20 -4.49
C ARG A 80 3.07 -14.40 -5.59
N GLU A 81 2.21 -15.03 -6.39
CA GLU A 81 1.49 -14.35 -7.47
C GLU A 81 0.55 -13.26 -6.92
N GLN A 82 -0.15 -13.50 -5.82
CA GLN A 82 -1.03 -12.50 -5.21
C GLN A 82 -0.27 -11.31 -4.61
N VAL A 83 0.88 -11.57 -4.02
CA VAL A 83 1.83 -10.54 -3.55
C VAL A 83 2.32 -9.68 -4.73
N LEU A 84 2.69 -10.30 -5.84
CA LEU A 84 3.09 -9.59 -7.05
C LEU A 84 1.92 -8.81 -7.68
N ALA A 85 0.71 -9.36 -7.65
CA ALA A 85 -0.51 -8.69 -8.10
C ALA A 85 -0.77 -7.40 -7.31
N HIS A 86 -0.63 -7.47 -5.98
CA HIS A 86 -0.77 -6.32 -5.11
C HIS A 86 0.24 -5.23 -5.44
N GLY A 87 1.51 -5.58 -5.67
CA GLY A 87 2.48 -4.59 -6.12
C GLY A 87 2.16 -4.05 -7.51
N ALA A 88 1.75 -4.90 -8.45
CA ALA A 88 1.48 -4.50 -9.84
C ALA A 88 0.27 -3.58 -10.01
N ILE A 89 -0.65 -3.54 -9.03
CA ILE A 89 -1.84 -2.66 -9.08
C ILE A 89 -1.46 -1.19 -9.12
N GLY A 90 -0.33 -0.81 -8.49
CA GLY A 90 0.13 0.58 -8.49
C GLY A 90 0.43 1.09 -9.89
N LYS A 91 1.08 0.27 -10.73
CA LYS A 91 1.30 0.61 -12.15
C LYS A 91 0.03 0.63 -12.97
N LEU A 92 -0.89 -0.30 -12.71
CA LEU A 92 -2.13 -0.41 -13.47
C LEU A 92 -3.02 0.83 -13.31
N PHE A 93 -3.07 1.39 -12.10
CA PHE A 93 -3.94 2.53 -11.77
C PHE A 93 -3.19 3.84 -11.51
N ASP A 94 -1.87 3.88 -11.75
CA ASP A 94 -1.01 5.03 -11.45
C ASP A 94 -1.09 5.50 -9.98
N LEU A 95 -1.11 4.53 -9.05
CA LEU A 95 -1.16 4.83 -7.63
C LEU A 95 0.23 5.22 -7.11
N PRO A 96 0.34 6.21 -6.20
CA PRO A 96 1.56 6.37 -5.44
C PRO A 96 1.83 5.11 -4.60
N VAL A 97 3.11 4.77 -4.48
CA VAL A 97 3.56 3.56 -3.77
C VAL A 97 4.62 3.93 -2.73
N ILE A 98 4.52 3.32 -1.55
CA ILE A 98 5.59 3.33 -0.55
C ILE A 98 6.05 1.90 -0.30
N LEU A 99 7.37 1.72 -0.30
CA LEU A 99 8.03 0.47 0.03
C LEU A 99 8.62 0.57 1.43
N THR A 100 8.53 -0.49 2.21
CA THR A 100 9.24 -0.55 3.48
C THR A 100 9.69 -1.96 3.83
N THR A 101 10.79 -2.04 4.56
CA THR A 101 11.35 -3.30 5.09
C THR A 101 11.61 -3.21 6.59
N SER A 102 11.63 -4.37 7.23
CA SER A 102 11.98 -4.55 8.63
C SER A 102 13.28 -5.36 8.75
N ALA A 103 14.31 -4.78 9.36
CA ALA A 103 15.61 -5.38 9.65
C ALA A 103 16.20 -6.17 8.46
N ASP A 104 16.19 -5.57 7.27
CA ASP A 104 16.58 -6.21 6.01
C ASP A 104 18.07 -6.53 5.85
N GLN A 105 18.91 -6.00 6.73
CA GLN A 105 20.32 -6.42 6.87
C GLN A 105 20.46 -7.73 7.66
N GLY A 106 19.37 -8.23 8.26
CA GLY A 106 19.31 -9.44 9.04
C GLY A 106 18.59 -10.60 8.34
N PRO A 107 18.11 -11.60 9.09
CA PRO A 107 17.46 -12.80 8.55
C PRO A 107 16.18 -12.53 7.73
N ASN A 108 15.55 -11.36 7.92
CA ASN A 108 14.37 -10.98 7.16
C ASN A 108 14.69 -10.80 5.66
N GLY A 109 15.94 -10.43 5.34
CA GLY A 109 16.43 -10.29 3.97
C GLY A 109 15.91 -9.05 3.24
N PRO A 110 16.27 -8.85 1.97
CA PRO A 110 15.82 -7.70 1.18
C PRO A 110 14.33 -7.80 0.83
N LEU A 111 13.73 -6.68 0.44
CA LEU A 111 12.43 -6.65 -0.23
C LEU A 111 12.51 -7.46 -1.54
N MET A 112 11.43 -8.12 -1.95
CA MET A 112 11.38 -8.80 -3.25
C MET A 112 11.79 -7.86 -4.38
N LYS A 113 12.71 -8.36 -5.22
CA LYS A 113 13.36 -7.57 -6.28
C LYS A 113 12.36 -6.94 -7.25
N GLU A 114 11.26 -7.63 -7.55
CA GLU A 114 10.22 -7.13 -8.45
C GLU A 114 9.69 -5.75 -8.05
N PHE A 115 9.47 -5.50 -6.75
CA PHE A 115 8.95 -4.20 -6.28
C PHE A 115 9.96 -3.08 -6.44
N VAL A 116 11.24 -3.35 -6.16
CA VAL A 116 12.33 -2.38 -6.35
C VAL A 116 12.50 -2.03 -7.82
N ASP A 117 12.43 -3.04 -8.71
CA ASP A 117 12.52 -2.83 -10.15
C ASP A 117 11.29 -2.11 -10.71
N TRP A 118 10.11 -2.35 -10.14
CA TRP A 118 8.88 -1.70 -10.59
C TRP A 118 8.80 -0.25 -10.13
N TYR A 119 9.29 0.06 -8.94
CA TYR A 119 9.15 1.37 -8.30
C TYR A 119 10.51 1.92 -7.84
N PRO A 120 11.46 2.17 -8.78
CA PRO A 120 12.80 2.62 -8.43
C PRO A 120 12.83 4.00 -7.73
N ASP A 121 11.80 4.81 -7.96
CA ASP A 121 11.70 6.18 -7.42
C ASP A 121 10.70 6.30 -6.25
N ALA A 122 10.05 5.20 -5.84
CA ALA A 122 9.15 5.22 -4.70
C ALA A 122 9.92 5.45 -3.40
N PRO A 123 9.35 6.17 -2.41
CA PRO A 123 9.91 6.21 -1.07
C PRO A 123 10.12 4.79 -0.54
N PHE A 124 11.38 4.45 -0.26
CA PHE A 124 11.78 3.15 0.26
C PHE A 124 12.39 3.32 1.65
N ILE A 125 11.61 2.97 2.67
CA ILE A 125 11.98 3.17 4.07
C ILE A 125 12.51 1.86 4.67
N HIS A 126 13.79 1.85 5.04
CA HIS A 126 14.45 0.72 5.69
C HIS A 126 14.40 0.86 7.21
N ARG A 127 13.55 0.10 7.89
CA ARG A 127 13.39 0.16 9.36
C ARG A 127 14.30 -0.86 10.01
N GLN A 128 15.28 -0.43 10.80
CA GLN A 128 16.24 -1.34 11.44
C GLN A 128 15.85 -1.72 12.89
N GLY A 129 14.69 -1.25 13.38
CA GLY A 129 14.22 -1.59 14.73
C GLY A 129 12.70 -1.56 14.88
N GLU A 130 11.99 -0.60 14.28
CA GLU A 130 10.55 -0.45 14.45
C GLU A 130 9.78 -1.59 13.77
N VAL A 131 9.09 -2.40 14.58
CA VAL A 131 8.24 -3.48 14.09
C VAL A 131 7.03 -2.92 13.35
N ASN A 132 6.25 -2.05 14.00
CA ASN A 132 5.18 -1.32 13.34
C ASN A 132 5.78 -0.23 12.45
N ALA A 133 5.49 -0.28 11.14
CA ALA A 133 5.98 0.74 10.21
C ALA A 133 5.53 2.15 10.61
N TRP A 134 4.35 2.28 11.24
CA TRP A 134 3.88 3.56 11.71
C TRP A 134 4.79 4.15 12.78
N ASP A 135 5.53 3.38 13.59
CA ASP A 135 6.39 3.97 14.63
C ASP A 135 7.62 4.70 14.04
N ASN A 136 7.98 4.42 12.79
CA ASN A 136 9.08 5.07 12.11
C ASN A 136 8.68 6.47 11.59
N PRO A 137 9.37 7.55 12.00
CA PRO A 137 8.98 8.92 11.64
C PRO A 137 9.10 9.22 10.13
N ASP A 138 10.06 8.60 9.44
CA ASP A 138 10.25 8.80 8.00
C ASP A 138 9.12 8.12 7.21
N PHE A 139 8.67 6.95 7.66
CA PHE A 139 7.50 6.28 7.09
C PHE A 139 6.23 7.13 7.27
N LYS A 140 5.97 7.65 8.48
CA LYS A 140 4.82 8.56 8.73
C LYS A 140 4.89 9.79 7.81
N ALA A 141 6.07 10.39 7.69
CA ALA A 141 6.26 11.58 6.87
C ALA A 141 6.00 11.29 5.39
N ALA A 142 6.50 10.15 4.88
CA ALA A 142 6.26 9.71 3.52
C ALA A 142 4.76 9.51 3.24
N VAL A 143 4.04 8.78 4.11
CA VAL A 143 2.58 8.58 3.96
C VAL A 143 1.84 9.92 3.93
N ARG A 144 2.13 10.82 4.87
CA ARG A 144 1.47 12.14 4.95
C ARG A 144 1.78 13.02 3.74
N SER A 145 2.95 12.87 3.12
CA SER A 145 3.36 13.71 1.98
C SER A 145 2.52 13.50 0.72
N PHE A 146 1.91 12.32 0.54
CA PHE A 146 1.08 12.02 -0.63
C PHE A 146 -0.34 12.62 -0.55
N ASN A 147 -0.76 13.09 0.63
CA ASN A 147 -2.09 13.67 0.85
C ASN A 147 -3.24 12.76 0.33
N ARG A 148 -3.15 11.48 0.65
CA ARG A 148 -4.14 10.44 0.34
C ARG A 148 -4.82 10.00 1.63
N THR A 149 -6.13 9.79 1.62
CA THR A 149 -6.85 9.33 2.82
C THR A 149 -7.19 7.85 2.78
N GLN A 150 -7.03 7.20 1.62
CA GLN A 150 -7.30 5.78 1.42
C GLN A 150 -5.99 5.01 1.26
N ILE A 151 -5.88 3.90 1.99
CA ILE A 151 -4.68 3.06 2.02
C ILE A 151 -5.03 1.67 1.51
N ILE A 152 -4.28 1.19 0.53
CA ILE A 152 -4.29 -0.21 0.10
C ILE A 152 -3.05 -0.86 0.71
N LEU A 153 -3.26 -1.86 1.56
CA LEU A 153 -2.22 -2.43 2.42
C LEU A 153 -2.02 -3.92 2.16
N GLY A 154 -0.76 -4.34 1.97
CA GLY A 154 -0.35 -5.74 1.92
C GLY A 154 1.04 -5.93 2.52
N GLY A 155 1.24 -7.01 3.27
CA GLY A 155 2.52 -7.22 3.95
C GLY A 155 2.67 -8.53 4.72
N ILE A 156 3.88 -8.72 5.28
CA ILE A 156 4.23 -9.93 6.04
C ILE A 156 4.86 -9.55 7.40
N VAL A 157 4.46 -10.12 8.54
CA VAL A 157 3.34 -11.06 8.73
C VAL A 157 2.01 -10.34 8.97
N THR A 158 0.90 -10.99 8.59
CA THR A 158 -0.47 -10.45 8.71
C THR A 158 -0.80 -9.96 10.13
N ASP A 159 -0.45 -10.73 11.15
CA ASP A 159 -0.79 -10.51 12.56
C ASP A 159 0.08 -9.46 13.28
N VAL A 160 1.14 -8.99 12.64
CA VAL A 160 2.08 -8.03 13.24
C VAL A 160 2.27 -6.83 12.33
N CYS A 161 3.05 -6.96 11.25
CA CYS A 161 3.45 -5.80 10.44
C CYS A 161 2.24 -5.20 9.72
N THR A 162 1.37 -6.05 9.17
CA THR A 162 0.12 -5.61 8.52
C THR A 162 -0.90 -5.11 9.54
N ALA A 163 -1.23 -5.91 10.56
CA ALA A 163 -2.26 -5.55 11.53
C ALA A 163 -1.90 -4.31 12.36
N PHE A 164 -0.67 -4.20 12.87
CA PHE A 164 -0.28 -3.05 13.69
C PHE A 164 -0.32 -1.75 12.88
N LEU A 165 0.18 -1.79 11.65
CA LEU A 165 0.10 -0.64 10.76
C LEU A 165 -1.35 -0.29 10.43
N ALA A 166 -2.20 -1.29 10.14
CA ALA A 166 -3.61 -1.06 9.88
C ALA A 166 -4.31 -0.37 11.06
N TYR A 167 -4.05 -0.83 12.30
CA TYR A 167 -4.60 -0.20 13.50
C TYR A 167 -4.13 1.25 13.66
N SER A 168 -2.83 1.52 13.50
CA SER A 168 -2.29 2.88 13.60
C SER A 168 -2.86 3.81 12.51
N LEU A 169 -3.01 3.31 11.28
CA LEU A 169 -3.63 4.07 10.19
C LEU A 169 -5.10 4.40 10.49
N ARG A 170 -5.85 3.44 11.05
CA ARG A 170 -7.24 3.66 11.48
C ARG A 170 -7.31 4.67 12.63
N GLU A 171 -6.40 4.59 13.60
CA GLU A 171 -6.30 5.56 14.71
C GLU A 171 -6.02 6.98 14.19
N GLU A 172 -5.25 7.12 13.12
CA GLU A 172 -4.95 8.40 12.47
C GLU A 172 -6.05 8.85 11.47
N GLY A 173 -7.13 8.08 11.34
CA GLY A 173 -8.30 8.44 10.53
C GLY A 173 -8.24 8.06 9.05
N TYR A 174 -7.23 7.29 8.62
CA TYR A 174 -7.20 6.75 7.25
C TYR A 174 -8.21 5.63 7.06
N SER A 175 -8.77 5.51 5.86
CA SER A 175 -9.51 4.33 5.45
C SER A 175 -8.57 3.29 4.86
N VAL A 176 -8.67 2.05 5.31
CA VAL A 176 -7.70 1.00 4.99
C VAL A 176 -8.39 -0.17 4.32
N TRP A 177 -7.85 -0.61 3.18
CA TRP A 177 -8.19 -1.83 2.47
C TRP A 177 -7.01 -2.79 2.58
N ALA A 178 -7.11 -3.73 3.51
CA ALA A 178 -6.10 -4.76 3.69
C ALA A 178 -6.34 -5.89 2.69
N ASN A 179 -5.39 -6.10 1.79
CA ASN A 179 -5.41 -7.21 0.85
C ASN A 179 -5.07 -8.51 1.58
N ILE A 180 -6.08 -9.34 1.81
CA ILE A 180 -5.92 -10.62 2.50
C ILE A 180 -5.02 -11.60 1.73
N GLU A 181 -5.00 -11.53 0.40
CA GLU A 181 -4.27 -12.47 -0.46
C GLU A 181 -2.80 -12.06 -0.64
N ALA A 182 -2.47 -10.79 -0.40
CA ALA A 182 -1.09 -10.30 -0.37
C ALA A 182 -0.49 -10.27 1.05
N SER A 183 -1.29 -10.60 2.07
CA SER A 183 -0.84 -10.68 3.46
C SER A 183 -0.72 -12.12 3.93
N GLY A 184 0.46 -12.51 4.41
CA GLY A 184 0.77 -13.89 4.78
C GLY A 184 1.25 -14.03 6.23
N THR A 185 1.01 -15.18 6.83
CA THR A 185 1.49 -15.51 8.19
C THR A 185 1.68 -17.03 8.35
N THR A 186 2.06 -17.47 9.54
CA THR A 186 2.49 -18.86 9.81
C THR A 186 1.37 -19.89 9.77
N SER A 187 0.11 -19.50 9.97
CA SER A 187 -1.02 -20.42 9.91
C SER A 187 -2.35 -19.72 9.63
N LYS A 188 -3.32 -20.47 9.11
CA LYS A 188 -4.69 -19.98 8.87
C LYS A 188 -5.37 -19.47 10.15
N LEU A 189 -5.14 -20.12 11.29
CA LEU A 189 -5.70 -19.68 12.58
C LEU A 189 -5.22 -18.27 12.94
N ILE A 190 -3.93 -18.00 12.77
CA ILE A 190 -3.34 -16.69 13.07
C ILE A 190 -3.85 -15.65 12.07
N ARG A 191 -3.89 -16.00 10.77
CA ARG A 191 -4.44 -15.15 9.72
C ARG A 191 -5.88 -14.75 10.03
N ASP A 192 -6.74 -15.72 10.33
CA ASP A 192 -8.17 -15.50 10.53
C ASP A 192 -8.42 -14.65 11.78
N ASN A 193 -7.65 -14.86 12.86
CA ASN A 193 -7.71 -14.03 14.06
C ASN A 193 -7.28 -12.58 13.80
N ALA A 194 -6.15 -12.38 13.11
CA ALA A 194 -5.65 -11.05 12.77
C ALA A 194 -6.62 -10.28 11.86
N ASN A 195 -7.17 -10.95 10.85
CA ASN A 195 -8.15 -10.36 9.93
C ASN A 195 -9.45 -10.00 10.64
N ASP A 196 -9.96 -10.85 11.55
CA ASP A 196 -11.12 -10.53 12.39
C ASP A 196 -10.84 -9.31 13.28
N GLY A 197 -9.64 -9.23 13.86
CA GLY A 197 -9.17 -8.05 14.60
C GLY A 197 -9.18 -6.77 13.76
N MET A 198 -8.57 -6.80 12.57
CA MET A 198 -8.56 -5.67 11.62
C MET A 198 -9.97 -5.26 11.21
N ALA A 199 -10.84 -6.22 10.88
CA ALA A 199 -12.22 -5.95 10.51
C ALA A 199 -12.99 -5.25 11.64
N ARG A 200 -12.85 -5.70 12.89
CA ARG A 200 -13.47 -5.04 14.06
C ARG A 200 -12.91 -3.64 14.34
N ALA A 201 -11.71 -3.33 13.88
CA ALA A 201 -11.13 -1.98 13.92
C ALA A 201 -11.56 -1.09 12.73
N GLY A 202 -12.48 -1.58 11.89
CA GLY A 202 -12.99 -0.84 10.73
C GLY A 202 -12.07 -0.85 9.52
N VAL A 203 -11.15 -1.83 9.43
CA VAL A 203 -10.37 -2.08 8.20
C VAL A 203 -11.23 -2.88 7.23
N ASN A 204 -11.24 -2.48 5.96
CA ASN A 204 -11.84 -3.25 4.88
C ASN A 204 -10.90 -4.43 4.51
N VAL A 205 -11.11 -5.60 5.12
CA VAL A 205 -10.35 -6.81 4.76
C VAL A 205 -10.97 -7.44 3.52
N VAL A 206 -10.26 -7.37 2.39
CA VAL A 206 -10.82 -7.70 1.06
C VAL A 206 -9.84 -8.49 0.21
N SER A 207 -10.35 -9.12 -0.86
CA SER A 207 -9.52 -9.80 -1.87
C SER A 207 -8.89 -8.82 -2.86
N MET A 208 -7.83 -9.26 -3.53
CA MET A 208 -7.16 -8.53 -4.60
C MET A 208 -8.12 -8.21 -5.75
N PHE A 209 -8.97 -9.16 -6.13
CA PHE A 209 -9.96 -8.95 -7.20
C PHE A 209 -11.03 -7.90 -6.81
N SER A 210 -11.40 -7.83 -5.53
CA SER A 210 -12.30 -6.80 -5.02
C SER A 210 -11.67 -5.40 -5.13
N ILE A 211 -10.41 -5.26 -4.70
CA ILE A 211 -9.65 -4.00 -4.83
C ILE A 211 -9.55 -3.57 -6.30
N LEU A 212 -9.19 -4.50 -7.19
CA LEU A 212 -9.11 -4.27 -8.63
C LEU A 212 -10.43 -3.73 -9.20
N CYS A 213 -11.54 -4.39 -8.89
CA CYS A 213 -12.86 -4.01 -9.40
C CYS A 213 -13.34 -2.68 -8.81
N ASP A 214 -13.07 -2.41 -7.53
CA ASP A 214 -13.49 -1.17 -6.90
C ASP A 214 -12.67 0.03 -7.40
N LEU A 215 -11.39 -0.13 -7.74
CA LEU A 215 -10.63 0.92 -8.43
C LEU A 215 -11.07 1.10 -9.90
N MET A 216 -11.34 0.01 -10.62
CA MET A 216 -11.75 0.05 -12.04
C MET A 216 -13.10 0.72 -12.24
N ARG A 217 -14.07 0.44 -11.35
CA ARG A 217 -15.48 0.87 -11.39
C ARG A 217 -16.29 0.35 -12.58
N ASP A 218 -15.79 0.50 -13.80
CA ASP A 218 -16.47 0.19 -15.05
C ASP A 218 -15.49 -0.46 -16.02
N TRP A 219 -15.87 -1.57 -16.65
CA TRP A 219 -15.06 -2.26 -17.65
C TRP A 219 -14.74 -1.39 -18.88
N ARG A 220 -15.47 -0.30 -19.09
CA ARG A 220 -15.25 0.66 -20.19
C ARG A 220 -14.30 1.80 -19.82
N ASN A 221 -13.84 1.88 -18.57
CA ASN A 221 -12.94 2.94 -18.11
C ASN A 221 -11.52 2.78 -18.68
N THR A 222 -10.67 3.74 -18.34
CA THR A 222 -9.21 3.61 -18.44
C THR A 222 -8.61 3.81 -17.04
N PRO A 223 -7.91 2.82 -16.47
CA PRO A 223 -7.85 1.44 -16.96
C PRO A 223 -9.22 0.75 -16.89
N GLY A 224 -9.50 -0.11 -17.88
CA GLY A 224 -10.71 -0.93 -18.00
C GLY A 224 -10.36 -2.25 -18.67
N SER A 225 -11.25 -2.85 -19.47
CA SER A 225 -11.04 -4.18 -20.07
C SER A 225 -9.68 -4.35 -20.76
N ALA A 226 -9.22 -3.34 -21.50
CA ALA A 226 -7.99 -3.42 -22.28
C ALA A 226 -6.73 -3.57 -21.40
N GLU A 227 -6.66 -2.86 -20.28
CA GLU A 227 -5.52 -2.89 -19.35
C GLU A 227 -5.69 -3.93 -18.23
N VAL A 228 -6.93 -4.16 -17.80
CA VAL A 228 -7.25 -5.02 -16.66
C VAL A 228 -7.26 -6.50 -17.03
N LEU A 229 -7.70 -6.89 -18.24
CA LEU A 229 -7.70 -8.30 -18.64
C LEU A 229 -6.27 -8.90 -18.71
N PRO A 230 -5.23 -8.21 -19.23
CA PRO A 230 -3.85 -8.68 -19.14
C PRO A 230 -3.36 -8.85 -17.71
N PHE A 231 -3.73 -7.95 -16.79
CA PHE A 231 -3.41 -8.08 -15.36
C PHE A 231 -4.06 -9.33 -14.78
N ILE A 232 -5.35 -9.53 -15.06
CA ILE A 232 -6.12 -10.70 -14.60
C ILE A 232 -5.55 -12.00 -15.18
N ASP A 233 -5.18 -12.03 -16.46
CA ASP A 233 -4.64 -13.26 -17.07
C ASP A 233 -3.33 -13.69 -16.41
N ARG A 234 -2.49 -12.73 -16.02
CA ARG A 234 -1.24 -12.99 -15.31
C ARG A 234 -1.46 -13.44 -13.87
N PHE A 235 -2.22 -12.67 -13.09
CA PHE A 235 -2.25 -12.82 -11.64
C PHE A 235 -3.49 -13.56 -11.11
N PHE A 236 -4.55 -13.64 -11.89
CA PHE A 236 -5.79 -14.32 -11.53
C PHE A 236 -6.21 -15.29 -12.65
N PRO A 237 -5.39 -16.34 -12.91
CA PRO A 237 -5.51 -17.18 -14.10
C PRO A 237 -6.83 -17.93 -14.19
N VAL A 238 -7.52 -18.15 -13.07
CA VAL A 238 -8.88 -18.76 -13.08
C VAL A 238 -9.87 -17.92 -13.89
N TYR A 239 -9.77 -16.60 -13.86
CA TYR A 239 -10.55 -15.72 -14.73
C TYR A 239 -9.87 -15.53 -16.09
N GLY A 240 -8.53 -15.45 -16.11
CA GLY A 240 -7.75 -15.40 -17.35
C GLY A 240 -8.08 -16.51 -18.34
N ILE A 241 -8.27 -17.74 -17.85
CA ILE A 241 -8.68 -18.90 -18.64
C ILE A 241 -10.06 -18.69 -19.28
N VAL A 242 -11.02 -18.11 -18.56
CA VAL A 242 -12.36 -17.80 -19.10
C VAL A 242 -12.24 -16.75 -20.20
N ALA A 243 -11.46 -15.69 -19.97
CA ALA A 243 -11.22 -14.65 -20.98
C ALA A 243 -10.52 -15.21 -22.23
N ARG A 244 -9.51 -16.08 -22.05
CA ARG A 244 -8.81 -16.76 -23.15
C ARG A 244 -9.71 -17.75 -23.90
N ALA A 245 -10.61 -18.44 -23.22
CA ALA A 245 -11.57 -19.34 -23.87
C ALA A 245 -12.50 -18.56 -24.82
N HIS A 246 -13.01 -17.42 -24.38
CA HIS A 246 -13.79 -16.53 -25.24
C HIS A 246 -12.96 -15.97 -26.40
N ALA A 247 -11.74 -15.49 -26.14
CA ALA A 247 -10.83 -15.01 -27.19
C ALA A 247 -10.52 -16.11 -28.23
N GLY A 248 -10.39 -17.36 -27.78
CA GLY A 248 -10.24 -18.53 -28.65
C GLY A 248 -11.43 -18.73 -29.57
N ALA A 249 -12.65 -18.66 -29.03
CA ALA A 249 -13.90 -18.77 -29.80
C ALA A 249 -14.08 -17.66 -30.84
N VAL A 250 -13.65 -16.43 -30.51
CA VAL A 250 -13.60 -15.32 -31.47
C VAL A 250 -12.60 -15.62 -32.59
N THR A 251 -11.38 -16.06 -32.24
CA THR A 251 -10.28 -16.25 -33.19
C THR A 251 -10.52 -17.40 -34.16
N ASN A 252 -11.13 -18.49 -33.70
CA ASN A 252 -11.38 -19.69 -34.51
C ASN A 252 -12.76 -19.69 -35.20
N GLY A 253 -13.57 -18.63 -35.00
CA GLY A 253 -14.91 -18.51 -35.57
C GLY A 253 -15.94 -19.48 -35.00
N THR A 254 -15.80 -19.89 -33.73
CA THR A 254 -16.73 -20.83 -33.05
C THR A 254 -17.53 -20.17 -31.94
N LEU A 255 -17.88 -18.88 -32.08
CA LEU A 255 -18.82 -18.20 -31.17
C LEU A 255 -20.17 -18.92 -31.19
N ASN A 256 -20.88 -18.94 -30.06
CA ASN A 256 -22.23 -19.48 -30.05
C ASN A 256 -23.16 -18.57 -30.85
N PRO A 257 -24.19 -19.11 -31.53
CA PRO A 257 -25.19 -18.29 -32.20
C PRO A 257 -25.78 -17.23 -31.25
N GLY A 258 -25.65 -15.95 -31.61
CA GLY A 258 -26.08 -14.79 -30.80
C GLY A 258 -24.96 -14.06 -30.05
N GLU A 259 -23.77 -14.65 -29.89
CA GLU A 259 -22.60 -13.97 -29.28
C GLU A 259 -21.91 -13.01 -30.26
N GLU A 260 -22.06 -13.24 -31.56
CA GLU A 260 -21.55 -12.37 -32.64
C GLU A 260 -22.13 -10.95 -32.57
N GLU A 261 -23.43 -10.83 -32.21
CA GLU A 261 -24.11 -9.54 -32.03
C GLU A 261 -23.58 -8.76 -30.82
N VAL A 262 -23.04 -9.47 -29.82
CA VAL A 262 -22.41 -8.88 -28.63
C VAL A 262 -21.00 -8.41 -28.99
N ALA A 263 -20.20 -9.22 -29.68
CA ALA A 263 -18.86 -8.86 -30.12
C ALA A 263 -18.86 -7.59 -31.01
N ASN A 264 -19.78 -7.51 -31.97
CA ASN A 264 -19.90 -6.37 -32.90
C ASN A 264 -20.43 -5.07 -32.25
N LYS A 265 -21.07 -5.15 -31.07
CA LYS A 265 -21.53 -3.96 -30.33
C LYS A 265 -20.41 -3.24 -29.58
N PHE A 266 -19.35 -3.96 -29.19
CA PHE A 266 -18.25 -3.40 -28.41
C PHE A 266 -17.02 -3.03 -29.25
N HIS A 267 -16.90 -3.60 -30.43
CA HIS A 267 -15.95 -3.19 -31.45
C HIS A 267 -16.66 -3.19 -32.82
N PRO A 268 -17.40 -2.12 -33.16
CA PRO A 268 -17.75 -1.93 -34.55
C PRO A 268 -16.44 -1.82 -35.32
N ASP A 269 -16.24 -2.64 -36.35
CA ASP A 269 -15.16 -2.44 -37.32
C ASP A 269 -15.12 -0.95 -37.75
N PRO A 270 -13.94 -0.37 -37.99
CA PRO A 270 -13.78 1.05 -38.35
C PRO A 270 -14.55 1.45 -39.62
#